data_AF-A0A838KCD6-F1
#
_entry.id   AF-A0A838KCD6-F1
#
_cell.length_a   1.000
_cell.length_b   1.000
_cell.length_c   1.000
_cell.angle_alpha   90.00
_cell.angle_beta   90.00
_cell.angle_gamma   90.00
#
_symmetry.space_group_name_H-M   'P 1'
#
loop_
_entity.id
_entity.type
_entity.pdbx_description
1 polymer ?
#
loop_
_entity_poly.entity_id
_entity_poly.type
_entity_poly.pdbx_seq_one_letter_code
_entity_poly.pdbx_strand_id
1 'polypeptide(L)'
;MPASPAGLPELMPLLSRGKHRNPRKGACFMELASYLAGERWSDHPSCTHPLLAELARLVNDLTSNAGRPRLAPLIPAVIGVRSDDLRMDAQIALRCAQAALPVAAEERQRVLAVSVLTGERVLAELDGRAQDDLSARSQAALAAVPLAAERSRRLVGDVGVSIRGYRRHAAPATVRCAVRGIAEACIDDPDALMHAVLSGVVADCRRWQAAGPQPRIDADRWTTACQLTGGN
;
A
#
# COMPACT_ATOMS: atom_id res chain seq x y z
N MET A 1 33.27 0.16 -14.54
CA MET A 1 32.19 0.60 -13.64
C MET A 1 30.91 0.62 -14.46
N PRO A 2 29.91 -0.25 -14.22
CA PRO A 2 28.65 -0.09 -14.91
C PRO A 2 27.95 1.16 -14.36
N ALA A 3 27.52 2.04 -15.26
CA ALA A 3 26.81 3.26 -14.93
C ALA A 3 25.49 2.95 -14.21
N SER A 4 25.19 3.68 -13.13
CA SER A 4 23.90 3.63 -12.44
C SER A 4 22.74 3.85 -13.41
N PRO A 5 21.67 3.06 -13.35
CA PRO A 5 20.49 3.29 -14.16
C PRO A 5 19.86 4.64 -13.77
N ALA A 6 19.81 5.52 -14.78
CA ALA A 6 19.25 6.87 -14.82
C ALA A 6 18.44 7.35 -13.60
N GLY A 7 19.01 8.33 -12.89
CA GLY A 7 18.27 9.40 -12.21
C GLY A 7 18.00 9.24 -10.71
N LEU A 8 18.38 8.13 -10.08
CA LEU A 8 18.31 8.01 -8.62
C LEU A 8 19.59 8.59 -7.99
N PRO A 9 19.48 9.51 -7.01
CA PRO A 9 20.65 10.07 -6.33
C PRO A 9 21.53 8.98 -5.71
N GLU A 10 22.85 9.18 -5.72
CA GLU A 10 23.86 8.23 -5.23
C GLU A 10 23.73 7.96 -3.71
N LEU A 11 23.04 8.86 -3.00
CA LEU A 11 22.67 8.75 -1.60
C LEU A 11 21.17 8.46 -1.45
N MET A 12 20.85 7.44 -0.66
CA MET A 12 19.49 7.08 -0.30
C MET A 12 19.24 7.38 1.18
N PRO A 13 18.08 7.95 1.54
CA PRO A 13 17.75 8.16 2.95
C PRO A 13 17.56 6.82 3.65
N LEU A 14 18.03 6.73 4.89
CA LEU A 14 17.90 5.53 5.70
C LEU A 14 16.51 5.50 6.34
N LEU A 15 15.80 4.40 6.12
CA LEU A 15 14.49 4.16 6.70
C LEU A 15 14.58 3.32 7.98
N SER A 16 13.80 3.70 8.98
CA SER A 16 13.64 2.97 10.24
C SER A 16 12.18 2.66 10.51
N ARG A 17 11.95 1.64 11.34
CA ARG A 17 10.61 1.21 11.76
C ARG A 17 10.02 2.18 12.77
N GLY A 18 8.71 2.41 12.68
CA GLY A 18 7.94 3.15 13.66
C GLY A 18 7.97 4.66 13.46
N LYS A 19 7.43 5.38 14.45
CA LYS A 19 7.29 6.84 14.42
C LYS A 19 8.46 7.52 15.13
N HIS A 20 8.95 8.62 14.55
CA HIS A 20 10.08 9.39 15.03
C HIS A 20 9.66 10.85 15.28
N ARG A 21 10.26 11.46 16.31
CA ARG A 21 9.97 12.86 16.67
C ARG A 21 10.64 13.85 15.71
N ASN A 22 11.73 13.46 15.07
CA ASN A 22 12.51 14.27 14.14
C ASN A 22 13.48 13.38 13.33
N PRO A 23 14.01 13.89 12.20
CA PRO A 23 14.88 13.12 11.30
C PRO A 23 16.13 12.51 11.96
N ARG A 24 16.71 13.17 12.97
CA ARG A 24 17.93 12.70 13.68
C ARG A 24 17.69 11.45 14.52
N LYS A 25 16.42 11.05 14.72
CA LYS A 25 16.06 9.82 15.43
C LYS A 25 15.69 8.67 14.49
N GLY A 26 15.86 8.88 13.19
CA GLY A 26 15.36 7.99 12.14
C GLY A 26 14.17 8.60 11.42
N ALA A 27 13.73 7.92 10.36
CA ALA A 27 12.60 8.32 9.56
C ALA A 27 11.87 7.09 9.00
N CYS A 28 10.55 7.07 9.14
CA CYS A 28 9.74 6.14 8.36
C CYS A 28 9.47 6.71 6.97
N PHE A 29 8.93 5.85 6.09
CA PHE A 29 8.54 6.21 4.74
C PHE A 29 7.68 7.48 4.68
N MET A 30 6.63 7.58 5.50
CA MET A 30 5.67 8.69 5.44
C MET A 30 6.19 9.98 6.07
N GLU A 31 7.10 9.88 7.04
CA GLU A 31 7.78 11.06 7.60
C GLU A 31 8.66 11.73 6.55
N LEU A 32 9.42 10.95 5.78
CA LEU A 32 10.17 11.48 4.64
C LEU A 32 9.25 12.02 3.55
N ALA A 33 8.13 11.35 3.26
CA ALA A 33 7.14 11.89 2.32
C ALA A 33 6.61 13.27 2.78
N SER A 34 6.28 13.42 4.07
CA SER A 34 5.82 14.69 4.65
C SER A 34 6.87 15.79 4.49
N TYR A 35 8.14 15.47 4.79
CA TYR A 35 9.25 16.41 4.68
C TYR A 35 9.50 16.85 3.24
N LEU A 36 9.55 15.90 2.31
CA LEU A 36 9.74 16.18 0.88
C LEU A 36 8.58 17.03 0.32
N ALA A 37 7.35 16.78 0.77
CA ALA A 37 6.17 17.57 0.43
C ALA A 37 6.17 18.98 1.04
N GLY A 38 7.08 19.29 1.96
CA GLY A 38 7.13 20.57 2.68
C GLY A 38 6.10 20.68 3.81
N GLU A 39 5.53 19.56 4.23
CA GLU A 39 4.64 19.50 5.38
C GLU A 39 5.44 19.42 6.68
N ARG A 40 4.74 19.59 7.81
CA ARG A 40 5.32 19.30 9.13
C ARG A 40 5.66 17.81 9.21
N TRP A 41 6.82 17.50 9.80
CA TRP A 41 7.26 16.13 10.08
C TRP A 41 6.15 15.30 10.76
N SER A 42 5.63 14.32 10.03
CA SER A 42 4.53 13.46 10.46
C SER A 42 4.51 12.15 9.70
N ASP A 43 4.20 11.06 10.39
CA ASP A 43 3.90 9.76 9.78
C ASP A 43 2.47 9.69 9.22
N HIS A 44 1.66 10.73 9.45
CA HIS A 44 0.30 10.90 8.92
C HIS A 44 0.21 12.22 8.13
N PRO A 45 0.88 12.34 6.96
CA PRO A 45 0.84 13.56 6.17
C PRO A 45 -0.48 13.76 5.44
N SER A 46 -0.78 15.01 5.08
CA SER A 46 -1.90 15.36 4.20
C SER A 46 -1.58 15.20 2.71
N CYS A 47 -0.31 15.06 2.35
CA CYS A 47 0.13 14.96 0.97
C CYS A 47 -0.23 13.63 0.30
N THR A 48 -0.70 12.64 1.06
CA THR A 48 -0.98 11.28 0.58
C THR A 48 -2.33 10.79 1.10
N HIS A 49 -3.01 9.98 0.29
CA HIS A 49 -4.29 9.36 0.62
C HIS A 49 -4.16 8.55 1.92
N PRO A 50 -5.08 8.70 2.90
CA PRO A 50 -4.91 8.11 4.23
C PRO A 50 -4.66 6.60 4.22
N LEU A 51 -5.38 5.85 3.39
CA LEU A 51 -5.21 4.40 3.28
C LEU A 51 -3.87 4.01 2.61
N LEU A 52 -3.38 4.82 1.66
CA LEU A 52 -2.07 4.60 1.04
C LEU A 52 -0.94 4.91 2.04
N ALA A 53 -1.09 5.97 2.84
CA ALA A 53 -0.16 6.29 3.91
C ALA A 53 -0.14 5.20 5.00
N GLU A 54 -1.28 4.57 5.30
CA GLU A 54 -1.34 3.41 6.17
C GLU A 54 -0.61 2.19 5.57
N LEU A 55 -0.88 1.85 4.30
CA LEU A 55 -0.17 0.79 3.60
C LEU A 55 1.35 1.00 3.64
N ALA A 56 1.82 2.21 3.30
CA ALA A 56 3.24 2.53 3.25
C ALA A 56 3.92 2.41 4.62
N ARG A 57 3.25 2.83 5.70
CA ARG A 57 3.76 2.64 7.08
C ARG A 57 3.84 1.16 7.45
N LEU A 58 2.80 0.38 7.17
CA LEU A 58 2.79 -1.05 7.47
C LEU A 58 3.89 -1.79 6.72
N VAL A 59 4.06 -1.49 5.42
CA VAL A 59 5.13 -2.05 4.60
C VAL A 59 6.50 -1.64 5.15
N ASN A 60 6.72 -0.36 5.47
CA ASN A 60 7.96 0.11 6.08
C ASN A 60 8.31 -0.64 7.38
N ASP A 61 7.32 -0.82 8.24
CA ASP A 61 7.50 -1.38 9.58
C ASP A 61 7.67 -2.89 9.58
N LEU A 62 7.10 -3.59 8.59
CA LEU A 62 7.16 -5.04 8.47
C LEU A 62 8.24 -5.52 7.49
N THR A 63 8.77 -4.65 6.64
CA THR A 63 9.94 -4.96 5.80
C THR A 63 11.19 -5.10 6.68
N SER A 64 12.01 -6.12 6.40
CA SER A 64 13.27 -6.34 7.11
C SER A 64 14.21 -5.14 6.99
N ASN A 65 15.20 -5.04 7.89
CA ASN A 65 16.21 -3.98 7.81
C ASN A 65 17.01 -4.04 6.50
N ALA A 66 17.25 -5.23 5.95
CA ALA A 66 17.96 -5.41 4.69
C ALA A 66 17.11 -5.01 3.47
N GLY A 67 15.80 -5.28 3.52
CA GLY A 67 14.88 -4.93 2.44
C GLY A 67 14.47 -3.45 2.42
N ARG A 68 14.42 -2.79 3.59
CA ARG A 68 13.85 -1.43 3.74
C ARG A 68 14.47 -0.35 2.83
N PRO A 69 15.79 -0.34 2.54
CA PRO A 69 16.36 0.62 1.60
C PRO A 69 15.71 0.62 0.21
N ARG A 70 15.16 -0.53 -0.22
CA ARG A 70 14.44 -0.65 -1.51
C ARG A 70 13.13 0.14 -1.55
N LEU A 71 12.58 0.53 -0.40
CA LEU A 71 11.35 1.32 -0.34
C LEU A 71 11.60 2.81 -0.61
N ALA A 72 12.79 3.32 -0.32
CA ALA A 72 13.08 4.75 -0.41
C ALA A 72 12.83 5.37 -1.81
N PRO A 73 13.14 4.69 -2.93
CA PRO A 73 12.80 5.20 -4.27
C PRO A 73 11.29 5.39 -4.53
N LEU A 74 10.42 4.75 -3.74
CA LEU A 74 8.96 4.87 -3.89
C LEU A 74 8.38 6.09 -3.17
N ILE A 75 9.13 6.72 -2.25
CA ILE A 75 8.66 7.85 -1.43
C ILE A 75 8.16 9.02 -2.31
N PRO A 76 8.90 9.46 -3.35
CA PRO A 76 8.40 10.54 -4.21
C PRO A 76 7.05 10.23 -4.85
N ALA A 77 6.83 8.97 -5.19
CA ALA A 77 5.69 8.54 -5.97
C ALA A 77 4.36 8.57 -5.18
N VAL A 78 4.38 8.66 -3.83
CA VAL A 78 3.15 8.83 -3.04
C VAL A 78 2.73 10.29 -2.81
N ILE A 79 3.61 11.25 -3.10
CA ILE A 79 3.37 12.67 -2.77
C ILE A 79 2.37 13.28 -3.75
N GLY A 80 1.35 13.94 -3.23
CA GLY A 80 0.25 14.49 -4.04
C GLY A 80 -0.78 13.44 -4.45
N VAL A 81 -0.60 12.16 -4.08
CA VAL A 81 -1.62 11.14 -4.31
C VAL A 81 -2.75 11.33 -3.33
N ARG A 82 -3.82 12.04 -3.73
CA ARG A 82 -5.03 12.26 -2.92
C ARG A 82 -6.32 11.97 -3.71
N SER A 83 -7.37 11.54 -3.02
CA SER A 83 -8.72 11.41 -3.59
C SER A 83 -9.73 11.28 -2.45
N ASP A 84 -10.94 11.80 -2.64
CA ASP A 84 -12.08 11.52 -1.75
C ASP A 84 -13.03 10.45 -2.34
N ASP A 85 -12.76 9.97 -3.56
CA ASP A 85 -13.52 8.92 -4.22
C ASP A 85 -13.22 7.55 -3.57
N LEU A 86 -14.28 6.86 -3.13
CA LEU A 86 -14.22 5.54 -2.46
C LEU A 86 -13.57 4.46 -3.33
N ARG A 87 -13.59 4.62 -4.65
CA ARG A 87 -12.85 3.75 -5.57
C ARG A 87 -11.36 3.66 -5.20
N MET A 88 -10.77 4.68 -4.55
CA MET A 88 -9.37 4.63 -4.09
C MET A 88 -9.19 3.64 -2.97
N ASP A 89 -10.04 3.75 -1.95
CA ASP A 89 -10.04 2.84 -0.81
C ASP A 89 -10.22 1.39 -1.29
N ALA A 90 -11.18 1.16 -2.18
CA ALA A 90 -11.50 -0.16 -2.70
C ALA A 90 -10.37 -0.74 -3.57
N GLN A 91 -9.77 0.04 -4.48
CA GLN A 91 -8.65 -0.43 -5.29
C GLN A 91 -7.39 -0.74 -4.46
N ILE A 92 -7.05 0.12 -3.49
CA ILE A 92 -5.92 -0.11 -2.57
C ILE A 92 -6.15 -1.41 -1.78
N ALA A 93 -7.31 -1.54 -1.13
CA ALA A 93 -7.64 -2.70 -0.32
C ALA A 93 -7.66 -3.99 -1.17
N LEU A 94 -8.28 -3.94 -2.35
CA LEU A 94 -8.40 -5.08 -3.24
C LEU A 94 -7.03 -5.55 -3.75
N ARG A 95 -6.14 -4.64 -4.17
CA ARG A 95 -4.79 -5.00 -4.61
C ARG A 95 -3.97 -5.65 -3.50
N CYS A 96 -4.06 -5.13 -2.28
CA CYS A 96 -3.42 -5.74 -1.11
C CYS A 96 -3.97 -7.15 -0.84
N ALA A 97 -5.30 -7.30 -0.83
CA ALA A 97 -5.96 -8.58 -0.58
C ALA A 97 -5.61 -9.63 -1.63
N GLN A 98 -5.67 -9.27 -2.92
CA GLN A 98 -5.34 -10.15 -4.04
C GLN A 98 -3.91 -10.69 -3.97
N ALA A 99 -2.95 -9.86 -3.57
CA ALA A 99 -1.55 -10.26 -3.46
C ALA A 99 -1.28 -11.14 -2.23
N ALA A 100 -1.93 -10.85 -1.10
CA ALA A 100 -1.75 -11.59 0.13
C ALA A 100 -2.51 -12.93 0.14
N LEU A 101 -3.66 -13.01 -0.53
CA LEU A 101 -4.57 -14.15 -0.43
C LEU A 101 -3.91 -15.51 -0.75
N PRO A 102 -3.12 -15.67 -1.82
CA PRO A 102 -2.53 -16.97 -2.16
C PRO A 102 -1.41 -17.43 -1.20
N VAL A 103 -0.77 -16.49 -0.51
CA VAL A 103 0.42 -16.77 0.33
C VAL A 103 0.11 -16.76 1.82
N ALA A 104 -1.02 -16.19 2.22
CA ALA A 104 -1.42 -16.10 3.61
C ALA A 104 -1.78 -17.48 4.19
N ALA A 105 -1.57 -17.66 5.49
CA ALA A 105 -2.04 -18.84 6.22
C ALA A 105 -3.56 -19.02 6.10
N GLU A 106 -4.05 -20.27 6.15
CA GLU A 106 -5.46 -20.63 5.91
C GLU A 106 -6.45 -19.79 6.74
N GLU A 107 -6.11 -19.51 8.00
CA GLU A 107 -6.92 -18.68 8.90
C GLU A 107 -7.15 -17.27 8.33
N ARG A 108 -6.11 -16.66 7.75
CA ARG A 108 -6.18 -15.33 7.13
C ARG A 108 -6.79 -15.36 5.74
N GLN A 109 -6.68 -16.47 5.00
CA GLN A 109 -7.24 -16.60 3.65
C GLN A 109 -8.76 -16.34 3.62
N ARG A 110 -9.50 -16.77 4.66
CA ARG A 110 -10.95 -16.53 4.74
C ARG A 110 -11.27 -15.03 4.82
N VAL A 111 -10.56 -14.30 5.68
CA VAL A 111 -10.74 -12.84 5.82
C VAL A 111 -10.34 -12.12 4.52
N LEU A 112 -9.24 -12.52 3.90
CA LEU A 112 -8.77 -11.92 2.66
C LEU A 112 -9.69 -12.24 1.47
N ALA A 113 -10.25 -13.45 1.38
CA ALA A 113 -11.23 -13.80 0.36
C ALA A 113 -12.53 -13.00 0.49
N VAL A 114 -13.04 -12.82 1.72
CA VAL A 114 -14.15 -11.89 1.99
C VAL A 114 -13.79 -10.47 1.56
N SER A 115 -12.57 -10.03 1.83
CA SER A 115 -12.11 -8.69 1.47
C SER A 115 -12.04 -8.48 -0.05
N VAL A 116 -11.59 -9.50 -0.81
CA VAL A 116 -11.60 -9.49 -2.28
C VAL A 116 -13.02 -9.37 -2.82
N LEU A 117 -13.94 -10.24 -2.37
CA LEU A 117 -15.33 -10.22 -2.82
C LEU A 117 -16.05 -8.91 -2.46
N THR A 118 -15.83 -8.40 -1.25
CA THR A 118 -16.41 -7.13 -0.80
C THR A 118 -15.86 -5.95 -1.58
N GLY A 119 -14.54 -5.90 -1.83
CA GLY A 119 -13.92 -4.85 -2.63
C GLY A 119 -14.42 -4.81 -4.06
N GLU A 120 -14.56 -5.98 -4.71
CA GLU A 120 -15.14 -6.08 -6.06
C GLU A 120 -16.60 -5.65 -6.10
N ARG A 121 -17.41 -6.06 -5.12
CA ARG A 121 -18.82 -5.63 -5.02
C ARG A 121 -18.95 -4.12 -4.86
N VAL A 122 -18.10 -3.50 -4.02
CA VAL A 122 -18.07 -2.04 -3.86
C VAL A 122 -17.69 -1.35 -5.16
N LEU A 123 -16.66 -1.83 -5.88
CA LEU A 123 -16.29 -1.25 -7.18
C LEU A 123 -17.40 -1.44 -8.22
N ALA A 124 -18.01 -2.61 -8.28
CA ALA A 124 -19.11 -2.89 -9.20
C ALA A 124 -20.31 -1.97 -8.94
N GLU A 125 -20.69 -1.77 -7.67
CA GLU A 125 -21.77 -0.84 -7.30
C GLU A 125 -21.44 0.61 -7.71
N LEU A 126 -20.21 1.07 -7.42
CA LEU A 126 -19.80 2.42 -7.79
C LEU A 126 -19.80 2.61 -9.32
N ASP A 127 -19.38 1.60 -10.08
CA ASP A 127 -19.26 1.63 -11.54
C ASP A 127 -20.57 1.28 -12.28
N GLY A 128 -21.64 0.91 -11.56
CA GLY A 128 -22.89 0.46 -12.17
C GLY A 128 -22.78 -0.89 -12.91
N ARG A 129 -21.84 -1.75 -12.50
CA ARG A 129 -21.62 -3.11 -13.02
C ARG A 129 -22.38 -4.15 -12.20
N ALA A 130 -22.47 -5.38 -12.71
CA ALA A 130 -23.09 -6.50 -12.00
C ALA A 130 -22.26 -6.88 -10.76
N GLN A 131 -22.93 -7.28 -9.66
CA GLN A 131 -22.27 -7.52 -8.36
C GLN A 131 -21.31 -8.74 -8.36
N ASP A 132 -21.47 -9.64 -9.32
CA ASP A 132 -20.65 -10.83 -9.54
C ASP A 132 -19.51 -10.61 -10.55
N ASP A 133 -19.39 -9.40 -11.11
CA ASP A 133 -18.33 -9.04 -12.05
C ASP A 133 -16.99 -8.83 -11.32
N LEU A 134 -16.18 -9.90 -11.31
CA LEU A 134 -14.86 -9.93 -10.70
C LEU A 134 -13.77 -9.64 -11.74
N SER A 135 -12.79 -8.80 -11.39
CA SER A 135 -11.59 -8.62 -12.21
C SER A 135 -10.80 -9.92 -12.37
N ALA A 136 -10.05 -10.05 -13.47
CA ALA A 136 -9.20 -11.22 -13.74
C ALA A 136 -8.21 -11.51 -12.60
N ARG A 137 -7.71 -10.47 -11.91
CA ARG A 137 -6.80 -10.63 -10.77
C ARG A 137 -7.53 -11.18 -9.54
N SER A 138 -8.76 -10.76 -9.27
CA SER A 138 -9.59 -11.34 -8.20
C SER A 138 -9.96 -12.79 -8.48
N GLN A 139 -10.33 -13.09 -9.73
CA GLN A 139 -10.60 -14.46 -10.14
C GLN A 139 -9.39 -15.37 -9.91
N ALA A 140 -8.20 -14.94 -10.37
CA ALA A 140 -6.96 -15.69 -10.16
C ALA A 140 -6.61 -15.88 -8.67
N ALA A 141 -6.74 -14.81 -7.85
CA ALA A 141 -6.45 -14.89 -6.42
C ALA A 141 -7.41 -15.86 -5.69
N LEU A 142 -8.71 -15.81 -6.01
CA LEU A 142 -9.71 -16.72 -5.42
C LEU A 142 -9.53 -18.17 -5.90
N ALA A 143 -9.12 -18.37 -7.15
CA ALA A 143 -8.86 -19.70 -7.71
C ALA A 143 -7.68 -20.40 -7.04
N ALA A 144 -6.70 -19.65 -6.51
CA ALA A 144 -5.58 -20.20 -5.75
C ALA A 144 -5.99 -20.78 -4.38
N VAL A 145 -7.17 -20.41 -3.86
CA VAL A 145 -7.65 -20.79 -2.51
C VAL A 145 -9.12 -21.26 -2.53
N PRO A 146 -9.46 -22.31 -3.29
CA PRO A 146 -10.86 -22.65 -3.62
C PRO A 146 -11.75 -22.87 -2.38
N LEU A 147 -11.23 -23.52 -1.33
CA LEU A 147 -11.97 -23.76 -0.09
C LEU A 147 -12.32 -22.47 0.66
N ALA A 148 -11.38 -21.51 0.72
CA ALA A 148 -11.63 -20.21 1.34
C ALA A 148 -12.58 -19.37 0.48
N ALA A 149 -12.43 -19.41 -0.85
CA ALA A 149 -13.29 -18.69 -1.78
C ALA A 149 -14.75 -19.15 -1.71
N GLU A 150 -15.01 -20.46 -1.72
CA GLU A 150 -16.38 -21.00 -1.64
C GLU A 150 -17.08 -20.59 -0.35
N ARG A 151 -16.42 -20.77 0.80
CA ARG A 151 -16.96 -20.37 2.11
C ARG A 151 -17.25 -18.87 2.17
N SER A 152 -16.36 -18.05 1.61
CA SER A 152 -16.51 -16.59 1.63
C SER A 152 -17.65 -16.10 0.74
N ARG A 153 -17.89 -16.73 -0.42
CA ARG A 153 -19.04 -16.39 -1.29
C ARG A 153 -20.37 -16.58 -0.57
N ARG A 154 -20.50 -17.65 0.22
CA ARG A 154 -21.71 -17.91 1.03
C ARG A 154 -21.94 -16.83 2.10
N LEU A 155 -20.87 -16.25 2.66
CA LEU A 155 -20.97 -15.21 3.69
C LEU A 155 -21.30 -13.81 3.13
N VAL A 156 -20.70 -13.44 1.99
CA VAL A 156 -20.86 -12.10 1.40
C VAL A 156 -22.25 -11.89 0.78
N GLY A 157 -22.95 -12.95 0.41
CA GLY A 157 -24.32 -12.89 -0.11
C GLY A 157 -25.29 -12.13 0.80
N ASP A 158 -25.05 -12.15 2.11
CA ASP A 158 -26.01 -11.67 3.13
C ASP A 158 -25.69 -10.27 3.68
N VAL A 159 -24.53 -9.69 3.35
CA VAL A 159 -24.04 -8.46 4.00
C VAL A 159 -23.84 -7.33 2.99
N GLY A 160 -24.65 -6.27 3.11
CA GLY A 160 -24.39 -4.98 2.46
C GLY A 160 -23.41 -4.15 3.28
N VAL A 161 -22.39 -3.57 2.64
CA VAL A 161 -21.42 -2.69 3.33
C VAL A 161 -21.68 -1.24 2.96
N SER A 162 -21.98 -0.40 3.95
CA SER A 162 -22.12 1.04 3.72
C SER A 162 -20.77 1.67 3.31
N ILE A 163 -20.80 2.71 2.47
CA ILE A 163 -19.62 3.51 2.05
C ILE A 163 -18.77 3.94 3.26
N ARG A 164 -19.42 4.50 4.28
CA ARG A 164 -18.74 4.98 5.50
C ARG A 164 -18.11 3.84 6.27
N GLY A 165 -18.82 2.72 6.40
CA GLY A 165 -18.31 1.51 7.06
C GLY A 165 -17.13 0.91 6.32
N TYR A 166 -17.18 0.88 4.98
CA TYR A 166 -16.10 0.36 4.15
C TYR A 166 -14.81 1.17 4.33
N ARG A 167 -14.88 2.50 4.13
CA ARG A 167 -13.74 3.41 4.28
C ARG A 167 -13.14 3.39 5.68
N ARG A 168 -13.97 3.41 6.72
CA ARG A 168 -13.50 3.52 8.10
C ARG A 168 -12.98 2.21 8.67
N HIS A 169 -13.52 1.08 8.23
CA HIS A 169 -13.27 -0.21 8.89
C HIS A 169 -12.78 -1.28 7.91
N ALA A 170 -13.53 -1.59 6.86
CA ALA A 170 -13.23 -2.73 6.00
C ALA A 170 -11.91 -2.56 5.22
N ALA A 171 -11.70 -1.40 4.58
CA ALA A 171 -10.50 -1.16 3.79
C ALA A 171 -9.22 -1.10 4.64
N PRO A 172 -9.16 -0.35 5.78
CA PRO A 172 -8.01 -0.41 6.69
C PRO A 172 -7.75 -1.79 7.27
N ALA A 173 -8.80 -2.52 7.67
CA ALA A 173 -8.65 -3.88 8.18
C ALA A 173 -8.08 -4.85 7.13
N THR A 174 -8.52 -4.70 5.87
CA THR A 174 -8.00 -5.46 4.73
C THR A 174 -6.51 -5.21 4.53
N VAL A 175 -6.08 -3.95 4.49
CA VAL A 175 -4.66 -3.59 4.32
C VAL A 175 -3.81 -4.15 5.45
N ARG A 176 -4.24 -4.00 6.72
CA ARG A 176 -3.52 -4.59 7.88
C ARG A 176 -3.42 -6.11 7.80
N CYS A 177 -4.52 -6.78 7.47
CA CYS A 177 -4.56 -8.24 7.34
C CYS A 177 -3.64 -8.72 6.21
N ALA A 178 -3.67 -8.04 5.07
CA ALA A 178 -2.88 -8.39 3.89
C ALA A 178 -1.37 -8.21 4.13
N VAL A 179 -0.93 -7.05 4.60
CA VAL A 179 0.51 -6.80 4.82
C VAL A 179 1.06 -7.72 5.89
N ARG A 180 0.32 -7.93 6.99
CA ARG A 180 0.72 -8.89 8.02
C ARG A 180 0.73 -10.33 7.48
N GLY A 181 -0.27 -10.70 6.67
CA GLY A 181 -0.34 -12.00 6.03
C GLY A 181 0.85 -12.29 5.11
N ILE A 182 1.33 -11.29 4.37
CA ILE A 182 2.54 -11.40 3.55
C ILE A 182 3.79 -11.49 4.42
N ALA A 183 3.92 -10.63 5.43
CA ALA A 183 5.10 -10.60 6.30
C ALA A 183 5.28 -11.90 7.12
N GLU A 184 4.18 -12.59 7.43
CA GLU A 184 4.16 -13.86 8.16
C GLU A 184 4.10 -15.09 7.23
N ALA A 185 4.08 -14.90 5.90
CA ALA A 185 3.95 -15.99 4.95
C ALA A 185 5.22 -16.85 4.86
N CYS A 186 5.04 -18.16 4.67
CA CYS A 186 6.13 -19.10 4.40
C CYS A 186 6.52 -19.06 2.91
N ILE A 187 7.09 -17.93 2.46
CA ILE A 187 7.58 -17.72 1.10
C ILE A 187 9.04 -17.25 1.13
N ASP A 188 9.73 -17.40 0.00
CA ASP A 188 11.18 -17.11 -0.08
C ASP A 188 11.53 -15.64 0.20
N ASP A 189 10.74 -14.70 -0.32
CA ASP A 189 11.02 -13.25 -0.19
C ASP A 189 9.74 -12.43 0.07
N PRO A 190 9.29 -12.33 1.35
CA PRO A 190 8.15 -11.50 1.71
C PRO A 190 8.41 -10.00 1.53
N ASP A 191 9.66 -9.54 1.66
CA ASP A 191 10.04 -8.14 1.44
C ASP A 191 9.81 -7.72 -0.02
N ALA A 192 10.20 -8.57 -0.98
CA ALA A 192 9.95 -8.32 -2.39
C ALA A 192 8.45 -8.26 -2.71
N LEU A 193 7.64 -9.15 -2.10
CA LEU A 193 6.20 -9.12 -2.30
C LEU A 193 5.56 -7.85 -1.71
N MET A 194 5.93 -7.43 -0.50
CA MET A 194 5.45 -6.17 0.09
C MET A 194 5.87 -4.95 -0.74
N HIS A 195 7.11 -4.92 -1.23
CA HIS A 195 7.57 -3.88 -2.15
C HIS A 195 6.75 -3.86 -3.45
N ALA A 196 6.48 -5.02 -4.04
CA ALA A 196 5.68 -5.14 -5.27
C ALA A 196 4.23 -4.71 -5.06
N VAL A 197 3.64 -5.00 -3.89
CA VAL A 197 2.31 -4.51 -3.50
C VAL A 197 2.31 -2.99 -3.40
N LEU A 198 3.23 -2.40 -2.63
CA LEU A 198 3.28 -0.94 -2.45
C LEU A 198 3.52 -0.22 -3.79
N SER A 199 4.55 -0.60 -4.54
CA SER A 199 4.87 -0.03 -5.86
C SER A 199 3.68 -0.15 -6.81
N GLY A 200 3.03 -1.32 -6.79
CA GLY A 200 1.85 -1.60 -7.56
C GLY A 200 0.66 -0.68 -7.24
N VAL A 201 0.32 -0.55 -5.96
CA VAL A 201 -0.76 0.32 -5.49
C VAL A 201 -0.49 1.77 -5.86
N VAL A 202 0.76 2.24 -5.70
CA VAL A 202 1.17 3.58 -6.09
C VAL A 202 0.94 3.80 -7.59
N ALA A 203 1.33 2.84 -8.43
CA ALA A 203 1.11 2.92 -9.87
C ALA A 203 -0.38 2.97 -10.25
N ASP A 204 -1.24 2.19 -9.57
CA ASP A 204 -2.70 2.24 -9.79
C ASP A 204 -3.27 3.62 -9.42
N CYS A 205 -2.94 4.12 -8.23
CA CYS A 205 -3.43 5.41 -7.76
C CYS A 205 -3.01 6.56 -8.70
N ARG A 206 -1.77 6.50 -9.22
CA ARG A 206 -1.25 7.49 -10.17
C ARG A 206 -1.94 7.44 -11.52
N ARG A 207 -2.17 6.25 -12.08
CA ARG A 207 -2.91 6.11 -13.34
C ARG A 207 -4.28 6.74 -13.26
N TRP A 208 -4.94 6.59 -12.12
CA TRP A 208 -6.29 7.08 -11.94
C TRP A 208 -6.34 8.60 -11.66
N GLN A 209 -5.27 9.19 -11.12
CA GLN A 209 -5.14 10.63 -10.89
C GLN A 209 -4.65 11.45 -12.08
N ALA A 210 -4.53 10.88 -13.28
CA ALA A 210 -3.81 11.46 -14.43
C ALA A 210 -4.35 12.79 -15.01
N ALA A 211 -5.12 13.58 -14.24
CA ALA A 211 -5.49 14.96 -14.52
C ALA A 211 -4.73 16.03 -13.67
N GLY A 212 -3.81 15.64 -12.78
CA GLY A 212 -3.11 16.58 -11.88
C GLY A 212 -1.59 16.73 -12.11
N PRO A 213 -0.99 17.91 -11.86
CA PRO A 213 0.46 18.09 -11.91
C PRO A 213 1.15 17.20 -10.87
N GLN A 214 2.20 16.47 -11.28
CA GLN A 214 3.04 15.74 -10.34
C GLN A 214 3.89 16.73 -9.53
N PRO A 215 3.97 16.59 -8.20
CA PRO A 215 4.85 17.44 -7.41
C PRO A 215 6.30 17.19 -7.81
N ARG A 216 6.98 18.24 -8.27
CA ARG A 216 8.41 18.20 -8.54
C ARG A 216 9.13 18.09 -7.20
N ILE A 217 9.85 16.99 -7.00
CA ILE A 217 10.66 16.83 -5.79
C ILE A 217 11.90 17.71 -5.95
N ASP A 218 12.15 18.52 -4.94
CA ASP A 218 13.35 19.32 -4.82
C ASP A 218 14.54 18.39 -4.52
N ALA A 219 15.52 18.38 -5.43
CA ALA A 219 16.73 17.57 -5.30
C ALA A 219 17.54 17.95 -4.05
N ASP A 220 17.50 19.22 -3.64
CA ASP A 220 18.21 19.69 -2.44
C ASP A 220 17.56 19.15 -1.17
N ARG A 221 16.22 19.06 -1.15
CA ARG A 221 15.49 18.41 -0.05
C ARG A 221 15.76 16.92 0.02
N TRP A 222 15.92 16.24 -1.12
CA TRP A 222 16.32 14.83 -1.14
C TRP A 222 17.70 14.63 -0.52
N THR A 223 18.68 15.41 -0.96
CA THR A 223 20.04 15.38 -0.42
C THR A 223 20.05 15.67 1.08
N THR A 224 19.28 16.66 1.52
CA THR A 224 19.11 16.99 2.93
C THR A 224 18.48 15.83 3.72
N ALA A 225 17.46 15.17 3.16
CA ALA A 225 16.85 13.99 3.79
C ALA A 225 17.86 12.85 3.98
N CYS A 226 18.76 12.64 3.02
CA CYS A 226 19.83 11.65 3.13
C CYS A 226 20.80 12.00 4.26
N GLN A 227 21.24 13.25 4.36
CA GLN A 227 22.14 13.71 5.43
C GLN A 227 21.49 13.60 6.82
N LEU A 228 20.18 13.90 6.91
CA LEU A 228 19.45 13.89 8.17
C LEU A 228 19.18 12.48 8.71
N THR A 229 19.07 11.49 7.83
CA THR A 229 18.73 10.10 8.18
C THR A 229 19.94 9.17 8.17
N GLY A 230 21.00 9.52 7.44
CA GLY A 230 22.21 8.71 7.27
C GLY A 230 23.31 8.92 8.31
N GLY A 231 23.12 9.78 9.33
CA GLY A 231 24.10 9.93 10.42
C GLY A 231 23.85 8.88 11.51
N ASN A 232 24.76 7.96 11.84
CA ASN A 232 26.23 7.96 11.73
C ASN A 232 26.73 6.57 11.35
#